data_AF-A0A7X9PA05-F1
#
_entry.id   AF-A0A7X9PA05-F1
#
_cell.length_a   1.000
_cell.length_b   1.000
_cell.length_c   1.000
_cell.angle_alpha   90.00
_cell.angle_beta   90.00
_cell.angle_gamma   90.00
#
_symmetry.space_group_name_H-M   'P 1'
#
loop_
_entity.id
_entity.type
_entity.pdbx_description
1 polymer ?
#
loop_
_entity_poly.entity_id
_entity_poly.type
_entity_poly.pdbx_seq_one_letter_code
_entity_poly.pdbx_strand_id
1 'polypeptide(L)'
;AGAFLDEAPWPAEVPRPAPAGAGAATVATERPAAYQVLTATGDAAFFTPSAISLPNDPAVRRDAGSRVLQLVNVDRALRAAFLEPALREFAGDEAEAAEARRCGDAAWETLAALHDVLGHAAVPPPPGEAPTAVTLGEYAGTLAEARADLLALHFAEDPRLVALGFLPDRACGEAALRDYVRGTLPLLRNLPSDVLTGDGRRAHLLVVRYAIEREAVVVERAGGKTRLRLADLAAWHGVIDELLASVERIRAEGDFEAARALVETYGARAPDGWREEAARRAELAGLPPAFAFVPPSLEPVRDATGAVIDARLVVPVDPEALLMSWKAIAEEPLPPIPAPAVEPPADGPLPEDEDADDPSAGEGAGDGPGGRAAPPLPGRGTGPAHSRFIT
;
A
#
# COMPACT_ATOMS: atom_id res chain seq x y z
N ALA A 1 6.01 -11.50 -14.34
CA ALA A 1 6.34 -10.06 -14.41
C ALA A 1 6.71 -9.63 -15.82
N GLY A 2 7.90 -9.97 -16.35
CA GLY A 2 8.35 -9.51 -17.67
C GLY A 2 7.32 -9.67 -18.80
N ALA A 3 6.80 -10.88 -19.02
CA ALA A 3 5.78 -11.12 -20.05
C ALA A 3 4.48 -10.29 -19.87
N PHE A 4 4.07 -10.00 -18.64
CA PHE A 4 2.92 -9.13 -18.39
C PHE A 4 3.25 -7.68 -18.75
N LEU A 5 4.42 -7.18 -18.33
CA LEU A 5 4.86 -5.82 -18.65
C LEU A 5 5.11 -5.63 -20.16
N ASP A 6 5.56 -6.65 -20.89
CA ASP A 6 5.75 -6.55 -22.35
C ASP A 6 4.42 -6.37 -23.11
N GLU A 7 3.33 -6.93 -22.55
CA GLU A 7 1.99 -6.94 -23.12
C GLU A 7 1.06 -5.84 -22.58
N ALA A 8 1.46 -5.15 -21.50
CA ALA A 8 0.67 -4.08 -20.93
C ALA A 8 0.43 -2.94 -21.95
N PRO A 9 -0.71 -2.23 -21.87
CA PRO A 9 -1.14 -1.26 -22.88
C PRO A 9 -0.41 0.08 -22.72
N TRP A 10 0.92 0.06 -22.81
CA TRP A 10 1.73 1.28 -22.74
C TRP A 10 1.41 2.21 -23.92
N PRO A 11 1.27 3.53 -23.70
CA PRO A 11 1.25 4.51 -24.78
C PRO A 11 2.50 4.37 -25.66
N ALA A 12 2.36 4.59 -26.96
CA ALA A 12 3.45 4.37 -27.92
C ALA A 12 4.67 5.27 -27.65
N GLU A 13 4.43 6.44 -27.07
CA GLU A 13 5.42 7.48 -26.79
C GLU A 13 6.10 7.32 -25.41
N VAL A 14 5.63 6.39 -24.57
CA VAL A 14 6.11 6.24 -23.19
C VAL A 14 7.18 5.14 -23.08
N PRO A 15 8.33 5.41 -22.41
CA PRO A 15 9.32 4.38 -22.12
C PRO A 15 8.71 3.23 -21.32
N ARG A 16 8.95 1.99 -21.78
CA ARG A 16 8.51 0.77 -21.09
C ARG A 16 9.49 0.38 -19.99
N PRO A 17 9.04 -0.36 -18.95
CA PRO A 17 9.97 -1.02 -18.03
C PRO A 17 10.97 -1.90 -18.81
N ALA A 18 12.25 -1.86 -18.43
CA ALA A 18 13.26 -2.68 -19.09
C ALA A 18 12.96 -4.18 -18.86
N PRO A 19 13.03 -5.04 -19.90
CA PRO A 19 12.80 -6.46 -19.73
C PRO A 19 13.88 -7.05 -18.82
N ALA A 20 13.48 -7.98 -17.95
CA ALA A 20 14.39 -8.71 -17.09
C ALA A 20 15.42 -9.48 -17.96
N GLY A 21 16.67 -9.03 -17.98
CA GLY A 21 17.78 -9.71 -18.67
C GLY A 21 18.45 -8.95 -19.83
N ALA A 22 18.08 -7.71 -20.15
CA ALA A 22 18.61 -6.98 -21.31
C ALA A 22 19.95 -6.23 -21.13
N GLY A 23 20.80 -6.63 -20.17
CA GLY A 23 22.19 -6.16 -20.10
C GLY A 23 22.43 -4.68 -19.77
N ALA A 24 21.39 -3.85 -19.67
CA ALA A 24 21.46 -2.59 -18.93
C ALA A 24 21.70 -2.93 -17.45
N ALA A 25 22.57 -2.18 -16.76
CA ALA A 25 22.85 -2.35 -15.34
C ALA A 25 21.53 -2.67 -14.63
N THR A 26 21.46 -3.88 -14.06
CA THR A 26 20.27 -4.35 -13.36
C THR A 26 19.95 -3.29 -12.32
N VAL A 27 18.96 -2.43 -12.59
CA VAL A 27 18.20 -1.77 -11.52
C VAL A 27 17.79 -2.95 -10.67
N ALA A 28 18.45 -3.09 -9.53
CA ALA A 28 18.56 -4.40 -8.90
C ALA A 28 17.15 -4.90 -8.62
N THR A 29 16.84 -5.99 -9.31
CA THR A 29 15.49 -6.53 -9.49
C THR A 29 14.78 -6.51 -8.15
N GLU A 30 13.65 -5.82 -8.04
CA GLU A 30 12.80 -5.98 -6.87
C GLU A 30 12.47 -7.46 -6.72
N ARG A 31 12.85 -8.04 -5.59
CA ARG A 31 12.61 -9.45 -5.27
C ARG A 31 11.48 -9.52 -4.27
N PRO A 32 10.22 -9.54 -4.72
CA PRO A 32 9.09 -9.77 -3.84
C PRO A 32 9.25 -11.17 -3.23
N ALA A 33 9.09 -11.25 -1.92
CA ALA A 33 9.04 -12.51 -1.21
C ALA A 33 7.93 -12.46 -0.15
N ALA A 34 7.27 -13.60 0.04
CA ALA A 34 6.28 -13.79 1.07
C ALA A 34 6.98 -14.11 2.40
N TYR A 35 6.58 -13.40 3.46
CA TYR A 35 7.06 -13.57 4.81
C TYR A 35 5.88 -13.77 5.76
N GLN A 36 6.05 -14.65 6.74
CA GLN A 36 5.19 -14.67 7.91
C GLN A 36 5.88 -13.88 9.02
N VAL A 37 5.30 -12.75 9.40
CA VAL A 37 5.84 -11.93 10.48
C VAL A 37 5.52 -12.59 11.82
N LEU A 38 6.53 -12.76 12.67
CA LEU A 38 6.35 -13.31 14.02
C LEU A 38 6.00 -12.20 15.01
N THR A 39 6.69 -11.05 14.90
CA THR A 39 6.46 -9.87 15.72
C THR A 39 6.85 -8.62 14.94
N ALA A 40 6.11 -7.54 15.15
CA ALA A 40 6.42 -6.21 14.66
C ALA A 40 6.46 -5.25 15.86
N THR A 41 7.51 -4.44 15.95
CA THR A 41 7.74 -3.50 17.05
C THR A 41 7.90 -2.08 16.53
N GLY A 42 8.03 -1.10 17.43
CA GLY A 42 8.15 0.31 17.04
C GLY A 42 6.87 0.82 16.37
N ASP A 43 7.03 1.55 15.27
CA ASP A 43 5.91 2.17 14.54
C ASP A 43 4.95 1.14 13.90
N ALA A 44 5.45 -0.08 13.65
CA ALA A 44 4.64 -1.19 13.12
C ALA A 44 3.95 -2.03 14.21
N ALA A 45 4.14 -1.68 15.50
CA ALA A 45 3.49 -2.38 16.59
C ALA A 45 1.97 -2.17 16.55
N PHE A 46 1.20 -3.26 16.56
CA PHE A 46 -0.26 -3.29 16.40
C PHE A 46 -0.81 -2.80 15.07
N PHE A 47 -0.13 -1.90 14.36
CA PHE A 47 -0.53 -1.39 13.04
C PHE A 47 0.46 -1.84 11.97
N THR A 48 0.64 -3.15 11.90
CA THR A 48 1.60 -3.77 10.98
C THR A 48 1.11 -3.62 9.53
N PRO A 49 1.95 -3.09 8.60
CA PRO A 49 1.59 -3.00 7.20
C PRO A 49 1.52 -4.38 6.54
N SER A 50 0.74 -4.53 5.47
CA SER A 50 0.68 -5.79 4.69
C SER A 50 1.91 -5.99 3.79
N ALA A 51 2.57 -4.91 3.37
CA ALA A 51 3.76 -4.94 2.53
C ALA A 51 4.77 -3.87 2.95
N ILE A 52 6.07 -4.15 2.76
CA ILE A 52 7.16 -3.22 3.05
C ILE A 52 8.15 -3.25 1.88
N SER A 53 8.48 -2.09 1.31
CA SER A 53 9.55 -1.95 0.31
C SER A 53 10.71 -1.15 0.89
N LEU A 54 11.89 -1.75 0.97
CA LEU A 54 13.08 -1.15 1.59
C LEU A 54 14.37 -1.52 0.81
N PRO A 55 15.44 -0.71 0.93
CA PRO A 55 15.57 0.51 1.76
C PRO A 55 14.92 1.74 1.11
N ASN A 56 14.70 2.81 1.90
CA ASN A 56 14.11 4.06 1.41
C ASN A 56 15.10 4.95 0.62
N ASP A 57 16.41 4.72 0.76
CA ASP A 57 17.44 5.54 0.13
C ASP A 57 17.44 5.36 -1.40
N PRO A 58 17.19 6.42 -2.19
CA PRO A 58 17.14 6.32 -3.65
C PRO A 58 18.46 5.91 -4.30
N ALA A 59 19.62 6.27 -3.72
CA ALA A 59 20.92 5.86 -4.24
C ALA A 59 21.13 4.36 -4.02
N VAL A 60 20.82 3.86 -2.83
CA VAL A 60 20.90 2.41 -2.54
C VAL A 60 19.93 1.62 -3.41
N ARG A 61 18.71 2.10 -3.62
CA ARG A 61 17.74 1.44 -4.51
C ARG A 61 18.23 1.40 -5.96
N ARG A 62 18.92 2.44 -6.46
CA ARG A 62 19.52 2.42 -7.80
C ARG A 62 20.67 1.42 -7.92
N ASP A 63 21.59 1.42 -6.95
CA ASP A 63 22.85 0.70 -7.07
C ASP A 63 22.76 -0.76 -6.60
N ALA A 64 21.95 -1.02 -5.57
CA ALA A 64 21.83 -2.31 -4.90
C ALA A 64 20.40 -2.88 -4.88
N GLY A 65 19.39 -2.07 -5.25
CA GLY A 65 17.99 -2.50 -5.42
C GLY A 65 17.16 -2.39 -4.15
N SER A 66 15.90 -2.79 -4.26
CA SER A 66 14.95 -2.93 -3.15
C SER A 66 14.51 -4.38 -2.95
N ARG A 67 14.06 -4.67 -1.73
CA ARG A 67 13.28 -5.87 -1.42
C ARG A 67 11.87 -5.46 -1.03
N VAL A 68 10.91 -6.20 -1.57
CA VAL A 68 9.50 -6.09 -1.22
C VAL A 68 9.15 -7.28 -0.34
N LEU A 69 8.78 -7.01 0.90
CA LEU A 69 8.37 -8.01 1.88
C LEU A 69 6.84 -8.01 1.92
N GLN A 70 6.22 -9.09 1.43
CA GLN A 70 4.79 -9.31 1.53
C GLN A 70 4.50 -10.06 2.84
N LEU A 71 3.83 -9.42 3.80
CA LEU A 71 3.52 -9.98 5.11
C LEU A 71 2.21 -10.77 5.05
N VAL A 72 2.26 -11.96 4.47
CA VAL A 72 1.06 -12.73 4.06
C VAL A 72 0.14 -13.11 5.22
N ASN A 73 0.67 -13.32 6.42
CA ASN A 73 -0.15 -13.63 7.59
C ASN A 73 -0.90 -12.40 8.13
N VAL A 74 -0.32 -11.20 8.00
CA VAL A 74 -0.97 -9.93 8.34
C VAL A 74 -2.13 -9.68 7.38
N ASP A 75 -1.85 -9.81 6.09
CA ASP A 75 -2.82 -9.59 5.03
C ASP A 75 -4.02 -10.56 5.12
N ARG A 76 -3.74 -11.86 5.29
CA ARG A 76 -4.78 -12.88 5.52
C ARG A 76 -5.61 -12.61 6.76
N ALA A 77 -4.98 -12.18 7.85
CA ALA A 77 -5.66 -11.85 9.10
C ALA A 77 -6.60 -10.64 8.92
N LEU A 78 -6.17 -9.58 8.21
CA LEU A 78 -7.03 -8.45 7.84
C LEU A 78 -8.21 -8.90 7.00
N ARG A 79 -7.94 -9.67 5.95
CA ARG A 79 -8.97 -10.15 5.03
C ARG A 79 -10.02 -10.95 5.78
N ALA A 80 -9.63 -11.88 6.64
CA ALA A 80 -10.54 -12.69 7.46
C ALA A 80 -11.41 -11.82 8.40
N ALA A 81 -10.85 -10.75 8.97
CA ALA A 81 -11.59 -9.85 9.85
C ALA A 81 -12.52 -8.88 9.09
N PHE A 82 -12.18 -8.53 7.85
CA PHE A 82 -12.87 -7.54 7.03
C PHE A 82 -13.98 -8.13 6.15
N LEU A 83 -13.72 -9.29 5.52
CA LEU A 83 -14.49 -9.79 4.39
C LEU A 83 -15.97 -9.98 4.72
N GLU A 84 -16.30 -10.77 5.73
CA GLU A 84 -17.70 -11.15 6.00
C GLU A 84 -18.58 -9.96 6.41
N PRO A 85 -18.16 -9.05 7.33
CA PRO A 85 -18.90 -7.81 7.59
C PRO A 85 -19.08 -6.95 6.33
N ALA A 86 -18.04 -6.85 5.49
CA ALA A 86 -18.11 -6.06 4.26
C ALA A 86 -19.09 -6.65 3.25
N LEU A 87 -19.09 -7.98 3.02
CA LEU A 87 -20.02 -8.62 2.09
C LEU A 87 -21.47 -8.44 2.54
N ARG A 88 -21.75 -8.69 3.81
CA ARG A 88 -23.11 -8.58 4.37
C ARG A 88 -23.74 -7.21 4.11
N GLU A 89 -22.95 -6.15 4.15
CA GLU A 89 -23.46 -4.79 4.05
C GLU A 89 -23.31 -4.15 2.67
N PHE A 90 -22.27 -4.52 1.91
CA PHE A 90 -21.91 -3.82 0.67
C PHE A 90 -22.07 -4.67 -0.59
N ALA A 91 -22.15 -6.01 -0.52
CA ALA A 91 -22.35 -6.86 -1.71
C ALA A 91 -23.74 -6.70 -2.32
N GLY A 92 -23.83 -6.60 -3.65
CA GLY A 92 -25.07 -6.33 -4.38
C GLY A 92 -26.18 -7.35 -4.08
N ASP A 93 -25.82 -8.63 -4.10
CA ASP A 93 -26.69 -9.75 -3.79
C ASP A 93 -25.90 -10.94 -3.19
N GLU A 94 -26.61 -12.01 -2.84
CA GLU A 94 -25.99 -13.21 -2.25
C GLU A 94 -25.16 -14.00 -3.27
N ALA A 95 -25.43 -13.90 -4.58
CA ALA A 95 -24.63 -14.58 -5.58
C ALA A 95 -23.25 -13.93 -5.70
N GLU A 96 -23.20 -12.60 -5.72
CA GLU A 96 -21.95 -11.84 -5.63
C GLU A 96 -21.20 -12.14 -4.33
N ALA A 97 -21.90 -12.17 -3.19
CA ALA A 97 -21.29 -12.47 -1.89
C ALA A 97 -20.72 -13.89 -1.83
N ALA A 98 -21.44 -14.89 -2.36
CA ALA A 98 -20.98 -16.27 -2.41
C ALA A 98 -19.71 -16.42 -3.27
N GLU A 99 -19.66 -15.74 -4.41
CA GLU A 99 -18.50 -15.74 -5.29
C GLU A 99 -17.28 -15.07 -4.63
N ALA A 100 -17.49 -13.94 -3.98
CA ALA A 100 -16.43 -13.26 -3.22
C ALA A 100 -15.90 -14.12 -2.05
N ARG A 101 -16.73 -14.95 -1.41
CA ARG A 101 -16.26 -15.92 -0.41
C ARG A 101 -15.46 -17.05 -1.03
N ARG A 102 -15.92 -17.59 -2.16
CA ARG A 102 -15.24 -18.68 -2.87
C ARG A 102 -13.85 -18.27 -3.35
N CYS A 103 -13.75 -17.08 -3.91
CA CYS A 103 -12.52 -16.56 -4.51
C CYS A 103 -11.66 -15.77 -3.53
N GLY A 104 -12.19 -15.42 -2.35
CA GLY A 104 -11.77 -14.26 -1.57
C GLY A 104 -10.29 -14.14 -1.25
N ASP A 105 -9.64 -15.22 -0.82
CA ASP A 105 -8.20 -15.22 -0.50
C ASP A 105 -7.37 -15.12 -1.78
N ALA A 106 -7.64 -16.00 -2.76
CA ALA A 106 -6.87 -16.04 -4.02
C ALA A 106 -7.01 -14.75 -4.85
N ALA A 107 -8.22 -14.19 -4.94
CA ALA A 107 -8.49 -12.95 -5.65
C ALA A 107 -7.75 -11.76 -5.01
N TRP A 108 -7.78 -11.68 -3.68
CA TRP A 108 -7.12 -10.62 -2.91
C TRP A 108 -5.60 -10.71 -3.01
N GLU A 109 -5.03 -11.89 -2.72
CA GLU A 109 -3.58 -12.13 -2.79
C GLU A 109 -3.03 -11.93 -4.20
N THR A 110 -3.78 -12.36 -5.23
CA THR A 110 -3.37 -12.18 -6.63
C THR A 110 -3.37 -10.69 -7.02
N LEU A 111 -4.41 -9.94 -6.67
CA LEU A 111 -4.48 -8.52 -7.01
C LEU A 111 -3.37 -7.72 -6.29
N ALA A 112 -3.13 -8.00 -5.01
CA ALA A 112 -2.02 -7.40 -4.26
C ALA A 112 -0.66 -7.76 -4.88
N ALA A 113 -0.44 -9.03 -5.22
CA ALA A 113 0.80 -9.45 -5.88
C ALA A 113 1.00 -8.77 -7.24
N LEU A 114 -0.05 -8.57 -8.04
CA LEU A 114 0.05 -7.84 -9.30
C LEU A 114 0.37 -6.36 -9.07
N HIS A 115 -0.30 -5.71 -8.10
CA HIS A 115 -0.05 -4.32 -7.72
C HIS A 115 1.42 -4.14 -7.32
N ASP A 116 1.94 -4.98 -6.44
CA ASP A 116 3.30 -4.82 -5.93
C ASP A 116 4.37 -5.20 -6.95
N VAL A 117 4.15 -6.26 -7.73
CA VAL A 117 5.19 -6.82 -8.62
C VAL A 117 5.19 -6.16 -10.00
N LEU A 118 4.02 -5.83 -10.54
CA LEU A 118 3.92 -5.14 -11.84
C LEU A 118 3.82 -3.63 -11.63
N GLY A 119 2.99 -3.22 -10.68
CA GLY A 119 2.59 -1.84 -10.48
C GLY A 119 3.65 -0.91 -9.92
N HIS A 120 4.57 -1.43 -9.12
CA HIS A 120 5.73 -0.68 -8.62
C HIS A 120 7.03 -0.95 -9.40
N ALA A 121 6.98 -1.80 -10.43
CA ALA A 121 8.13 -2.05 -11.28
C ALA A 121 8.68 -0.73 -11.82
N ALA A 122 9.98 -0.50 -11.61
CA ALA A 122 10.64 0.75 -11.94
C ALA A 122 10.52 1.07 -13.44
N VAL A 123 10.05 2.28 -13.74
CA VAL A 123 10.06 2.83 -15.10
C VAL A 123 10.99 4.05 -15.11
N PRO A 124 12.05 4.04 -15.93
CA PRO A 124 12.91 5.20 -16.03
C PRO A 124 12.14 6.41 -16.58
N PRO A 125 12.48 7.64 -16.15
CA PRO A 125 11.99 8.84 -16.83
C PRO A 125 12.53 8.88 -18.27
N PRO A 126 11.89 9.64 -19.18
CA PRO A 126 12.47 9.88 -20.50
C PRO A 126 13.87 10.52 -20.41
N PRO A 127 14.73 10.32 -21.42
CA PRO A 127 16.09 10.87 -21.41
C PRO A 127 16.10 12.39 -21.23
N GLY A 128 16.84 12.87 -20.23
CA GLY A 128 16.98 14.31 -19.95
C GLY A 128 15.90 14.90 -19.05
N GLU A 129 14.93 14.10 -18.59
CA GLU A 129 13.89 14.56 -17.67
C GLU A 129 14.25 14.30 -16.20
N ALA A 130 13.75 15.17 -15.32
CA ALA A 130 13.92 15.02 -13.89
C ALA A 130 13.04 13.85 -13.34
N PRO A 131 13.40 13.27 -12.17
CA PRO A 131 12.57 12.24 -11.56
C PRO A 131 11.13 12.70 -11.31
N THR A 132 10.17 11.78 -11.40
CA THR A 132 8.73 12.07 -11.21
C THR A 132 8.40 12.67 -9.85
N ALA A 133 9.17 12.32 -8.81
CA ALA A 133 9.04 12.93 -7.48
C ALA A 133 9.31 14.45 -7.49
N VAL A 134 10.13 14.93 -8.43
CA VAL A 134 10.42 16.35 -8.63
C VAL A 134 9.38 16.99 -9.55
N THR A 135 9.05 16.36 -10.68
CA THR A 135 8.16 16.97 -11.67
C THR A 135 6.69 16.97 -11.26
N LEU A 136 6.22 15.94 -10.53
CA LEU A 136 4.81 15.79 -10.15
C LEU A 136 4.52 16.20 -8.70
N GLY A 137 5.56 16.49 -7.91
CA GLY A 137 5.45 16.94 -6.52
C GLY A 137 4.54 16.04 -5.67
N GLU A 138 3.55 16.65 -5.01
CA GLU A 138 2.61 15.97 -4.10
C GLU A 138 1.68 14.93 -4.77
N TYR A 139 1.61 14.90 -6.10
CA TYR A 139 0.78 13.94 -6.85
C TYR A 139 1.56 12.69 -7.29
N ALA A 140 2.89 12.71 -7.15
CA ALA A 140 3.75 11.61 -7.59
C ALA A 140 3.37 10.27 -6.94
N GLY A 141 3.15 10.26 -5.63
CA GLY A 141 2.75 9.05 -4.89
C GLY A 141 1.39 8.54 -5.33
N THR A 142 0.38 9.41 -5.37
CA THR A 142 -0.98 9.05 -5.79
C THR A 142 -1.02 8.48 -7.21
N LEU A 143 -0.25 9.03 -8.16
CA LEU A 143 -0.18 8.49 -9.51
C LEU A 143 0.60 7.17 -9.59
N ALA A 144 1.63 6.97 -8.75
CA ALA A 144 2.35 5.71 -8.67
C ALA A 144 1.45 4.57 -8.16
N GLU A 145 0.63 4.85 -7.15
CA GLU A 145 -0.38 3.91 -6.63
C GLU A 145 -1.49 3.64 -7.66
N ALA A 146 -1.99 4.69 -8.32
CA ALA A 146 -3.02 4.54 -9.36
C ALA A 146 -2.52 3.67 -10.52
N ARG A 147 -1.29 3.92 -10.99
CA ARG A 147 -0.61 3.06 -11.96
C ARG A 147 -0.58 1.60 -11.50
N ALA A 148 -0.24 1.38 -10.24
CA ALA A 148 -0.10 0.03 -9.70
C ALA A 148 -1.43 -0.72 -9.65
N ASP A 149 -2.49 -0.05 -9.18
CA ASP A 149 -3.85 -0.56 -9.24
C ASP A 149 -4.28 -0.86 -10.68
N LEU A 150 -4.06 0.06 -11.61
CA LEU A 150 -4.48 -0.08 -13.01
C LEU A 150 -3.82 -1.29 -13.70
N LEU A 151 -2.53 -1.53 -13.46
CA LEU A 151 -1.85 -2.73 -13.97
C LEU A 151 -2.40 -4.01 -13.35
N ALA A 152 -2.70 -4.00 -12.05
CA ALA A 152 -3.30 -5.15 -11.38
C ALA A 152 -4.70 -5.46 -11.91
N LEU A 153 -5.52 -4.43 -12.10
CA LEU A 153 -6.88 -4.53 -12.61
C LEU A 153 -6.91 -4.95 -14.09
N HIS A 154 -5.97 -4.46 -14.92
CA HIS A 154 -5.85 -4.87 -16.31
C HIS A 154 -5.59 -6.38 -16.43
N PHE A 155 -4.72 -6.93 -15.59
CA PHE A 155 -4.35 -8.35 -15.64
C PHE A 155 -5.16 -9.27 -14.72
N ALA A 156 -6.12 -8.76 -13.94
CA ALA A 156 -6.81 -9.53 -12.90
C ALA A 156 -7.48 -10.82 -13.41
N GLU A 157 -7.91 -10.85 -14.68
CA GLU A 157 -8.56 -11.99 -15.32
C GLU A 157 -7.65 -12.79 -16.26
N ASP A 158 -6.36 -12.47 -16.32
CA ASP A 158 -5.44 -13.06 -17.30
C ASP A 158 -5.37 -14.59 -17.12
N PRO A 159 -5.58 -15.38 -18.20
CA PRO A 159 -5.62 -16.84 -18.11
C PRO A 159 -4.32 -17.46 -17.61
N ARG A 160 -3.18 -16.75 -17.72
CA ARG A 160 -1.90 -17.19 -17.16
C ARG A 160 -1.95 -17.28 -15.64
N LEU A 161 -2.75 -16.45 -14.97
CA LEU A 161 -2.89 -16.49 -13.52
C LEU A 161 -3.51 -17.81 -13.04
N VAL A 162 -4.47 -18.33 -13.80
CA VAL A 162 -5.03 -19.68 -13.55
C VAL A 162 -4.00 -20.75 -13.85
N ALA A 163 -3.32 -20.67 -15.01
CA ALA A 163 -2.31 -21.65 -15.41
C ALA A 163 -1.12 -21.73 -14.45
N LEU A 164 -0.78 -20.61 -13.79
CA LEU A 164 0.28 -20.49 -12.80
C LEU A 164 -0.18 -20.81 -11.37
N GLY A 165 -1.49 -21.03 -11.15
CA GLY A 165 -2.06 -21.38 -9.85
C GLY A 165 -2.29 -20.21 -8.89
N PHE A 166 -2.27 -18.97 -9.37
CA PHE A 166 -2.64 -17.79 -8.59
C PHE A 166 -4.17 -17.70 -8.39
N LEU A 167 -4.93 -18.06 -9.43
CA LEU A 167 -6.38 -18.05 -9.39
C LEU A 167 -6.95 -19.46 -9.59
N PRO A 168 -8.05 -19.84 -8.90
CA PRO A 168 -8.75 -21.09 -9.16
C PRO A 168 -9.32 -21.18 -10.58
N ASP A 169 -9.88 -20.07 -11.06
CA ASP A 169 -10.49 -19.92 -12.38
C ASP A 169 -10.61 -18.42 -12.73
N ARG A 170 -11.02 -18.12 -13.96
CA ARG A 170 -11.19 -16.74 -14.44
C ARG A 170 -12.25 -15.97 -13.64
N ALA A 171 -13.29 -16.63 -13.15
CA ALA A 171 -14.36 -15.96 -12.41
C ALA A 171 -13.84 -15.34 -11.11
N CYS A 172 -12.78 -15.92 -10.51
CA CYS A 172 -12.10 -15.29 -9.38
C CYS A 172 -11.31 -14.03 -9.74
N GLY A 173 -10.85 -13.89 -10.97
CA GLY A 173 -10.30 -12.62 -11.49
C GLY A 173 -11.39 -11.55 -11.60
N GLU A 174 -12.55 -11.89 -12.14
CA GLU A 174 -13.70 -10.98 -12.19
C GLU A 174 -14.19 -10.61 -10.78
N ALA A 175 -14.17 -11.57 -9.84
CA ALA A 175 -14.48 -11.32 -8.45
C ALA A 175 -13.52 -10.29 -7.83
N ALA A 176 -12.22 -10.34 -8.15
CA ALA A 176 -11.26 -9.34 -7.71
C ALA A 176 -11.63 -7.92 -8.20
N LEU A 177 -12.07 -7.78 -9.45
CA LEU A 177 -12.54 -6.50 -10.00
C LEU A 177 -13.78 -5.98 -9.27
N ARG A 178 -14.77 -6.86 -9.02
CA ARG A 178 -15.97 -6.50 -8.25
C ARG A 178 -15.62 -6.11 -6.82
N ASP A 179 -14.69 -6.83 -6.18
CA ASP A 179 -14.18 -6.55 -4.84
C ASP A 179 -13.51 -5.18 -4.76
N TYR A 180 -12.70 -4.80 -5.76
CA TYR A 180 -12.08 -3.48 -5.85
C TYR A 180 -13.14 -2.37 -5.88
N VAL A 181 -14.15 -2.49 -6.74
CA VAL A 181 -15.24 -1.49 -6.86
C VAL A 181 -16.09 -1.43 -5.59
N ARG A 182 -16.47 -2.59 -5.03
CA ARG A 182 -17.27 -2.69 -3.80
C ARG A 182 -16.51 -2.13 -2.59
N GLY A 183 -15.19 -2.30 -2.56
CA GLY A 183 -14.29 -1.87 -1.49
C GLY A 183 -14.25 -0.35 -1.27
N THR A 184 -14.69 0.45 -2.25
CA THR A 184 -14.65 1.92 -2.19
C THR A 184 -15.46 2.49 -1.02
N LEU A 185 -16.69 2.02 -0.79
CA LEU A 185 -17.50 2.55 0.32
C LEU A 185 -16.90 2.19 1.69
N PRO A 186 -16.57 0.92 1.99
CA PRO A 186 -15.84 0.56 3.20
C PRO A 186 -14.54 1.32 3.42
N LEU A 187 -13.81 1.69 2.35
CA LEU A 187 -12.57 2.47 2.42
C LEU A 187 -12.78 3.87 2.98
N LEU A 188 -13.97 4.46 2.83
CA LEU A 188 -14.30 5.80 3.35
C LEU A 188 -14.71 5.79 4.84
N ARG A 189 -14.97 4.63 5.44
CA ARG A 189 -15.67 4.52 6.73
C ARG A 189 -14.96 5.19 7.92
N ASN A 190 -13.65 5.35 7.86
CA ASN A 190 -12.81 5.84 8.96
C ASN A 190 -12.15 7.19 8.67
N LEU A 191 -12.58 7.87 7.60
CA LEU A 191 -12.01 9.16 7.25
C LEU A 191 -12.49 10.27 8.21
N PRO A 192 -11.58 11.15 8.67
CA PRO A 192 -11.91 12.24 9.58
C PRO A 192 -12.72 13.36 8.90
N SER A 193 -12.63 13.46 7.58
CA SER A 193 -13.38 14.38 6.73
C SER A 193 -13.56 13.78 5.34
N ASP A 194 -14.26 14.47 4.45
CA ASP A 194 -14.39 14.04 3.05
C ASP A 194 -13.12 14.28 2.23
N VAL A 195 -12.08 14.89 2.80
CA VAL A 195 -10.77 15.03 2.15
C VAL A 195 -9.96 13.76 2.40
N LEU A 196 -9.54 13.10 1.33
CA LEU A 196 -8.76 11.88 1.42
C LEU A 196 -7.28 12.20 1.68
N THR A 197 -6.68 11.43 2.59
CA THR A 197 -5.24 11.42 2.84
C THR A 197 -4.66 10.05 2.52
N GLY A 198 -3.39 10.01 2.14
CA GLY A 198 -2.68 8.80 1.75
C GLY A 198 -2.87 8.47 0.27
N ASP A 199 -1.77 8.17 -0.41
CA ASP A 199 -1.71 8.02 -1.87
C ASP A 199 -2.58 6.88 -2.38
N GLY A 200 -2.51 5.68 -1.76
CA GLY A 200 -3.31 4.53 -2.18
C GLY A 200 -4.83 4.76 -2.05
N ARG A 201 -5.29 5.47 -1.02
CA ARG A 201 -6.71 5.82 -0.89
C ARG A 201 -7.17 6.81 -1.95
N ARG A 202 -6.34 7.82 -2.25
CA ARG A 202 -6.62 8.78 -3.34
C ARG A 202 -6.63 8.08 -4.69
N ALA A 203 -5.68 7.17 -4.92
CA ALA A 203 -5.58 6.35 -6.13
C ALA A 203 -6.80 5.44 -6.33
N HIS A 204 -7.19 4.68 -5.29
CA HIS A 204 -8.38 3.83 -5.33
C HIS A 204 -9.62 4.64 -5.71
N LEU A 205 -9.85 5.75 -5.00
CA LEU A 205 -11.01 6.60 -5.26
C LEU A 205 -10.94 7.24 -6.65
N LEU A 206 -9.76 7.64 -7.11
CA LEU A 206 -9.51 8.17 -8.44
C LEU A 206 -9.98 7.18 -9.51
N VAL A 207 -9.49 5.94 -9.46
CA VAL A 207 -9.84 4.90 -10.45
C VAL A 207 -11.35 4.66 -10.47
N VAL A 208 -11.97 4.49 -9.30
CA VAL A 208 -13.41 4.19 -9.24
C VAL A 208 -14.27 5.38 -9.67
N ARG A 209 -13.93 6.61 -9.27
CA ARG A 209 -14.69 7.79 -9.68
C ARG A 209 -14.51 8.11 -11.16
N TYR A 210 -13.33 7.88 -11.72
CA TYR A 210 -13.10 7.97 -13.15
C TYR A 210 -13.98 6.97 -13.91
N ALA A 211 -14.05 5.73 -13.43
CA ALA A 211 -14.90 4.70 -14.01
C ALA A 211 -16.41 4.96 -13.86
N ILE A 212 -16.84 5.66 -12.80
CA ILE A 212 -18.22 6.13 -12.67
C ILE A 212 -18.55 7.15 -13.77
N GLU A 213 -17.66 8.11 -14.03
CA GLU A 213 -17.90 9.14 -15.06
C GLU A 213 -17.98 8.54 -16.48
N ARG A 214 -17.23 7.46 -16.74
CA ARG A 214 -17.30 6.70 -18.01
C ARG A 214 -18.37 5.60 -18.03
N GLU A 215 -19.27 5.58 -17.03
CA GLU A 215 -20.37 4.61 -16.94
C GLU A 215 -19.93 3.13 -16.85
N ALA A 216 -18.65 2.86 -16.61
CA ALA A 216 -18.13 1.50 -16.37
C ALA A 216 -18.42 1.01 -14.95
N VAL A 217 -18.66 1.93 -14.00
CA VAL A 217 -19.17 1.66 -12.66
C VAL A 217 -20.50 2.36 -12.45
N VAL A 218 -21.51 1.60 -12.05
CA VAL A 218 -22.85 2.10 -11.74
C VAL A 218 -22.95 2.42 -10.26
N VAL A 219 -23.45 3.61 -9.94
CA VAL A 219 -23.85 3.99 -8.58
C VAL A 219 -25.34 3.70 -8.41
N GLU A 220 -25.66 2.63 -7.69
CA GLU A 220 -27.04 2.24 -7.40
C GLU A 220 -27.45 2.77 -6.03
N ARG A 221 -28.68 3.32 -5.93
CA ARG A 221 -29.25 3.75 -4.65
C ARG A 221 -30.59 3.08 -4.42
N ALA A 222 -30.61 2.12 -3.49
CA ALA A 222 -31.80 1.35 -3.15
C ALA A 222 -31.99 1.34 -1.62
N GLY A 223 -33.21 1.63 -1.15
CA GLY A 223 -33.52 1.62 0.29
C GLY A 223 -32.64 2.58 1.12
N GLY A 224 -32.16 3.68 0.53
CA GLY A 224 -31.25 4.63 1.17
C GLY A 224 -29.80 4.15 1.31
N LYS A 225 -29.43 3.03 0.67
CA LYS A 225 -28.05 2.52 0.61
C LYS A 225 -27.47 2.72 -0.79
N THR A 226 -26.26 3.25 -0.84
CA THR A 226 -25.42 3.35 -2.04
C THR A 226 -24.70 2.02 -2.28
N ARG A 227 -24.66 1.55 -3.52
CA ARG A 227 -23.85 0.40 -3.93
C ARG A 227 -23.12 0.77 -5.21
N LEU A 228 -21.90 0.27 -5.34
CA LEU A 228 -21.11 0.41 -6.56
C LEU A 228 -21.01 -0.95 -7.21
N ARG A 229 -21.28 -1.01 -8.51
CA ARG A 229 -21.26 -2.26 -9.27
C ARG A 229 -20.60 -2.01 -10.62
N LEU A 230 -19.83 -2.97 -11.10
CA LEU A 230 -19.36 -2.97 -12.49
C LEU A 230 -20.57 -3.02 -13.44
N ALA A 231 -20.62 -2.11 -14.41
CA ALA A 231 -21.68 -2.08 -15.42
C ALA A 231 -21.60 -3.32 -16.33
N ASP A 232 -20.48 -3.45 -17.03
CA ASP A 232 -20.04 -4.63 -17.77
C ASP A 232 -18.50 -4.66 -17.85
N LEU A 233 -17.93 -5.84 -18.12
CA LEU A 233 -16.48 -6.03 -18.10
C LEU A 233 -15.77 -5.35 -19.28
N ALA A 234 -16.41 -5.24 -20.44
CA ALA A 234 -15.76 -4.64 -21.61
C ALA A 234 -15.60 -3.12 -21.43
N ALA A 235 -16.63 -2.45 -20.91
CA ALA A 235 -16.55 -1.05 -20.53
C ALA A 235 -15.50 -0.82 -19.44
N TRP A 236 -15.44 -1.71 -18.44
CA TRP A 236 -14.42 -1.66 -17.39
C TRP A 236 -13.00 -1.75 -17.96
N HIS A 237 -12.70 -2.79 -18.76
CA HIS A 237 -11.36 -2.94 -19.36
C HIS A 237 -10.98 -1.74 -20.22
N GLY A 238 -11.91 -1.22 -21.05
CA GLY A 238 -11.66 -0.03 -21.86
C GLY A 238 -11.28 1.20 -21.02
N VAL A 239 -11.97 1.42 -19.89
CA VAL A 239 -11.68 2.53 -18.98
C VAL A 239 -10.36 2.35 -18.25
N ILE A 240 -10.04 1.13 -17.81
CA ILE A 240 -8.76 0.83 -17.14
C ILE A 240 -7.59 1.09 -18.11
N ASP A 241 -7.71 0.67 -19.37
CA ASP A 241 -6.68 0.89 -20.38
C ASP A 241 -6.51 2.39 -20.72
N GLU A 242 -7.63 3.11 -20.89
CA GLU A 242 -7.63 4.57 -21.10
C GLU A 242 -6.94 5.30 -19.94
N LEU A 243 -7.29 4.95 -18.70
CA LEU A 243 -6.75 5.59 -17.52
C LEU A 243 -5.28 5.24 -17.31
N LEU A 244 -4.90 3.98 -17.54
CA LEU A 244 -3.50 3.54 -17.46
C LEU A 244 -2.64 4.31 -18.46
N ALA A 245 -3.09 4.42 -19.72
CA ALA A 245 -2.41 5.21 -20.73
C ALA A 245 -2.28 6.69 -20.33
N SER A 246 -3.33 7.27 -19.74
CA SER A 246 -3.31 8.66 -19.28
C SER A 246 -2.34 8.88 -18.13
N VAL A 247 -2.35 8.01 -17.11
CA VAL A 247 -1.43 8.07 -15.96
C VAL A 247 0.01 7.93 -16.43
N GLU A 248 0.28 6.99 -17.34
CA GLU A 248 1.62 6.77 -17.89
C GLU A 248 2.13 7.96 -18.71
N ARG A 249 1.27 8.58 -19.53
CA ARG A 249 1.62 9.81 -20.25
C ARG A 249 1.96 10.95 -19.28
N ILE A 250 1.09 11.23 -18.31
CA ILE A 250 1.30 12.29 -17.30
C ILE A 250 2.63 12.06 -16.56
N ARG A 251 2.88 10.81 -16.16
CA ARG A 251 4.12 10.40 -15.50
C ARG A 251 5.33 10.65 -16.39
N ALA A 252 5.26 10.21 -17.64
CA ALA A 252 6.37 10.31 -18.57
C ALA A 252 6.71 11.75 -18.92
N GLU A 253 5.71 12.60 -19.12
CA GLU A 253 5.90 14.03 -19.48
C GLU A 253 6.21 14.93 -18.27
N GLY A 254 6.11 14.40 -17.04
CA GLY A 254 6.22 15.19 -15.82
C GLY A 254 5.16 16.28 -15.70
N ASP A 255 3.97 16.07 -16.28
CA ASP A 255 2.90 17.07 -16.37
C ASP A 255 2.19 17.27 -15.02
N PHE A 256 2.73 18.18 -14.20
CA PHE A 256 2.19 18.52 -12.89
C PHE A 256 0.72 18.97 -12.94
N GLU A 257 0.34 19.80 -13.92
CA GLU A 257 -1.02 20.35 -13.98
C GLU A 257 -2.03 19.28 -14.39
N ALA A 258 -1.68 18.37 -15.30
CA ALA A 258 -2.53 17.22 -15.61
C ALA A 258 -2.62 16.25 -14.43
N ALA A 259 -1.52 16.00 -13.71
CA ALA A 259 -1.52 15.20 -12.49
C ALA A 259 -2.46 15.78 -11.43
N ARG A 260 -2.33 17.09 -11.17
CA ARG A 260 -3.21 17.83 -10.27
C ARG A 260 -4.66 17.74 -10.71
N ALA A 261 -4.95 18.00 -11.99
CA ALA A 261 -6.31 17.97 -12.50
C ALA A 261 -6.95 16.59 -12.31
N LEU A 262 -6.23 15.51 -12.63
CA LEU A 262 -6.72 14.15 -12.47
C LEU A 262 -6.99 13.80 -11.01
N VAL A 263 -6.01 14.06 -10.13
CA VAL A 263 -6.12 13.68 -8.71
C VAL A 263 -7.14 14.55 -7.97
N GLU A 264 -7.15 15.86 -8.19
CA GLU A 264 -8.11 16.75 -7.53
C GLU A 264 -9.55 16.51 -7.99
N THR A 265 -9.74 16.12 -9.25
CA THR A 265 -11.08 15.80 -9.77
C THR A 265 -11.62 14.49 -9.18
N TYR A 266 -10.82 13.44 -9.15
CA TYR A 266 -11.31 12.08 -8.86
C TYR A 266 -10.85 11.50 -7.52
N GLY A 267 -9.64 11.81 -7.05
CA GLY A 267 -9.04 11.16 -5.88
C GLY A 267 -9.03 11.97 -4.58
N ALA A 268 -9.10 13.30 -4.64
CA ALA A 268 -8.87 14.15 -3.46
C ALA A 268 -10.03 14.19 -2.46
N ARG A 269 -11.27 14.01 -2.90
CA ARG A 269 -12.46 14.13 -2.04
C ARG A 269 -13.51 13.06 -2.30
N ALA A 270 -14.07 12.53 -1.21
CA ALA A 270 -15.22 11.64 -1.23
C ALA A 270 -16.46 12.39 -1.73
N PRO A 271 -17.36 11.74 -2.50
CA PRO A 271 -18.64 12.32 -2.85
C PRO A 271 -19.49 12.60 -1.61
N ASP A 272 -20.29 13.66 -1.67
CA ASP A 272 -21.10 14.13 -0.54
C ASP A 272 -21.96 13.00 0.07
N GLY A 273 -21.87 12.87 1.39
CA GLY A 273 -22.63 11.89 2.18
C GLY A 273 -22.14 10.44 2.08
N TRP A 274 -21.23 10.09 1.16
CA TRP A 274 -20.74 8.71 1.04
C TRP A 274 -19.99 8.26 2.29
N ARG A 275 -19.13 9.12 2.84
CA ARG A 275 -18.35 8.83 4.05
C ARG A 275 -19.24 8.54 5.25
N GLU A 276 -20.21 9.41 5.52
CA GLU A 276 -21.16 9.26 6.64
C GLU A 276 -22.05 8.04 6.47
N GLU A 277 -22.52 7.79 5.25
CA GLU A 277 -23.30 6.60 4.94
C GLU A 277 -22.48 5.33 5.16
N ALA A 278 -21.26 5.28 4.62
CA ALA A 278 -20.36 4.15 4.75
C ALA A 278 -19.97 3.88 6.21
N ALA A 279 -19.63 4.92 6.98
CA ALA A 279 -19.31 4.80 8.40
C ALA A 279 -20.47 4.19 9.20
N ARG A 280 -21.68 4.74 9.05
CA ARG A 280 -22.88 4.23 9.73
C ARG A 280 -23.17 2.78 9.35
N ARG A 281 -23.06 2.45 8.07
CA ARG A 281 -23.33 1.09 7.55
C ARG A 281 -22.28 0.09 8.04
N ALA A 282 -21.00 0.48 8.01
CA ALA A 282 -19.91 -0.34 8.53
C ALA A 282 -20.09 -0.64 10.03
N GLU A 283 -20.45 0.36 10.83
CA GLU A 283 -20.73 0.19 12.26
C GLU A 283 -21.85 -0.84 12.49
N LEU A 284 -22.99 -0.70 11.80
CA LEU A 284 -24.11 -1.65 11.89
C LEU A 284 -23.74 -3.06 11.43
N ALA A 285 -22.78 -3.19 10.51
CA ALA A 285 -22.29 -4.46 10.01
C ALA A 285 -21.26 -5.12 10.95
N GLY A 286 -20.79 -4.42 11.99
CA GLY A 286 -19.71 -4.87 12.86
C GLY A 286 -18.32 -4.76 12.21
N LEU A 287 -18.17 -3.89 11.21
CA LEU A 287 -16.90 -3.60 10.56
C LEU A 287 -16.20 -2.43 11.29
N PRO A 288 -15.09 -2.67 11.99
CA PRO A 288 -14.45 -1.64 12.82
C PRO A 288 -13.77 -0.56 11.95
N PRO A 289 -13.58 0.65 12.51
CA PRO A 289 -12.89 1.74 11.80
C PRO A 289 -11.40 1.45 11.56
N ALA A 290 -10.79 0.60 12.38
CA ALA A 290 -9.41 0.15 12.23
C ALA A 290 -9.23 -1.27 12.78
N PHE A 291 -8.19 -1.93 12.31
CA PHE A 291 -7.74 -3.22 12.81
C PHE A 291 -6.39 -3.05 13.51
N ALA A 292 -6.21 -3.77 14.60
CA ALA A 292 -4.95 -3.84 15.32
C ALA A 292 -4.54 -5.31 15.47
N PHE A 293 -3.27 -5.61 15.26
CA PHE A 293 -2.71 -6.96 15.36
C PHE A 293 -2.06 -7.18 16.71
N VAL A 294 -2.39 -8.27 17.36
CA VAL A 294 -1.74 -8.66 18.61
C VAL A 294 -0.74 -9.77 18.25
N PRO A 295 0.58 -9.48 18.17
CA PRO A 295 1.54 -10.51 17.83
C PRO A 295 1.61 -11.56 18.95
N PRO A 296 1.92 -12.82 18.62
CA PRO A 296 2.18 -13.83 19.63
C PRO A 296 3.48 -13.53 20.39
N SER A 297 3.57 -14.05 21.62
CA SER A 297 4.81 -14.12 22.38
C SER A 297 5.59 -15.39 22.01
N LEU A 298 6.92 -15.30 21.97
CA LEU A 298 7.81 -16.44 21.81
C LEU A 298 8.50 -16.75 23.13
N GLU A 299 8.27 -17.93 23.67
CA GLU A 299 8.87 -18.38 24.93
C GLU A 299 9.92 -19.47 24.68
N PRO A 300 11.15 -19.33 25.19
CA PRO A 300 12.18 -20.34 25.01
C PRO A 300 11.88 -21.60 25.82
N VAL A 301 11.91 -22.76 25.18
CA VAL A 301 11.90 -24.06 25.84
C VAL A 301 13.36 -24.44 26.11
N ARG A 302 13.67 -24.74 27.37
CA ARG A 302 15.04 -25.00 27.83
C ARG A 302 15.21 -26.43 28.32
N ASP A 303 16.39 -27.00 28.09
CA ASP A 303 16.77 -28.29 28.65
C ASP A 303 17.22 -28.18 30.12
N ALA A 304 17.63 -29.31 30.71
CA ALA A 304 18.09 -29.37 32.10
C ALA A 304 19.38 -28.56 32.37
N THR A 305 20.14 -28.21 31.34
CA THR A 305 21.34 -27.37 31.46
C THR A 305 21.03 -25.87 31.36
N GLY A 306 19.77 -25.53 31.01
CA GLY A 306 19.33 -24.17 30.75
C GLY A 306 19.52 -23.72 29.29
N ALA A 307 20.01 -24.59 28.41
CA ALA A 307 20.18 -24.29 26.99
C ALA A 307 18.82 -24.26 26.27
N VAL A 308 18.63 -23.30 25.35
CA VAL A 308 17.41 -23.22 24.54
C VAL A 308 17.42 -24.34 23.50
N ILE A 309 16.39 -25.18 23.51
CA ILE A 309 16.26 -26.34 22.60
C ILE A 309 15.05 -26.25 21.67
N ASP A 310 14.08 -25.40 22.00
CA ASP A 310 12.87 -25.16 21.20
C ASP A 310 12.27 -23.80 21.58
N ALA A 311 11.24 -23.35 20.87
CA ALA A 311 10.48 -22.15 21.19
C ALA A 311 8.98 -22.42 21.08
N ARG A 312 8.22 -21.97 22.08
CA ARG A 312 6.77 -22.06 22.10
C ARG A 312 6.16 -20.73 21.69
N LEU A 313 5.22 -20.78 20.74
CA LEU A 313 4.39 -19.65 20.36
C LEU A 313 3.17 -19.57 21.30
N VAL A 314 3.00 -18.44 21.99
CA VAL A 314 1.92 -18.19 22.94
C VAL A 314 1.10 -17.01 22.44
N VAL A 315 -0.14 -17.26 22.06
CA VAL A 315 -1.06 -16.18 21.65
C VAL A 315 -1.58 -15.49 22.91
N PRO A 316 -1.25 -14.20 23.14
CA PRO A 316 -1.75 -13.49 24.30
C PRO A 316 -3.27 -13.33 24.20
N VAL A 317 -3.96 -13.58 25.32
CA VAL A 317 -5.43 -13.52 25.37
C VAL A 317 -5.92 -12.06 25.45
N ASP A 318 -5.03 -11.13 25.81
CA ASP A 318 -5.34 -9.72 26.06
C ASP A 318 -4.19 -8.79 25.61
N PRO A 319 -4.45 -7.76 24.76
CA PRO A 319 -3.48 -6.72 24.41
C PRO A 319 -2.85 -6.02 25.61
N GLU A 320 -3.59 -5.81 26.71
CA GLU A 320 -3.05 -5.15 27.91
C GLU A 320 -1.94 -6.01 28.55
N ALA A 321 -2.16 -7.32 28.64
CA ALA A 321 -1.15 -8.26 29.13
C ALA A 321 0.11 -8.26 28.25
N LEU A 322 -0.04 -8.17 26.92
CA LEU A 322 1.08 -8.05 26.00
C LEU A 322 1.87 -6.75 26.23
N LEU A 323 1.18 -5.61 26.33
CA LEU A 323 1.82 -4.31 26.59
C LEU A 323 2.57 -4.29 27.92
N MET A 324 1.98 -4.87 28.97
CA MET A 324 2.63 -4.99 30.27
C MET A 324 3.87 -5.89 30.21
N SER A 325 3.86 -6.95 29.40
CA SER A 325 5.03 -7.79 29.18
C SER A 325 6.16 -7.03 28.48
N TRP A 326 5.85 -6.20 27.47
CA TRP A 326 6.84 -5.39 26.76
C TRP A 326 7.44 -4.31 27.65
N LYS A 327 6.63 -3.70 28.52
CA LYS A 327 7.11 -2.77 29.53
C LYS A 327 8.15 -3.43 30.45
N ALA A 328 7.85 -4.63 30.96
CA ALA A 328 8.78 -5.35 31.83
C ALA A 328 10.12 -5.62 31.12
N ILE A 329 10.10 -6.03 29.85
CA ILE A 329 11.31 -6.22 29.03
C ILE A 329 12.08 -4.92 28.85
N ALA A 330 11.39 -3.80 28.59
CA ALA A 330 12.04 -2.50 28.41
C ALA A 330 12.68 -1.95 29.71
N GLU A 331 12.21 -2.42 30.87
CA GLU A 331 12.77 -2.08 32.19
C GLU A 331 13.93 -3.01 32.59
N GLU A 332 14.17 -4.12 31.87
CA GLU A 332 15.33 -4.97 32.08
C GLU A 332 16.62 -4.22 31.66
N PRO A 333 17.70 -4.28 32.45
CA PRO A 333 18.98 -3.72 32.05
C PRO A 333 19.43 -4.39 30.75
N LEU A 334 19.60 -3.61 29.68
CA LEU A 334 20.15 -4.13 28.44
C LEU A 334 21.50 -4.81 28.74
N PRO A 335 21.74 -6.01 28.20
CA PRO A 335 23.05 -6.63 28.31
C PRO A 335 24.10 -5.65 27.75
N PRO A 336 25.33 -5.61 28.32
CA PRO A 336 26.36 -4.74 27.81
C PRO A 336 26.54 -5.01 26.31
N ILE A 337 26.37 -3.98 25.49
CA ILE A 337 26.60 -4.08 24.05
C ILE A 337 28.07 -4.50 23.89
N PRO A 338 28.36 -5.66 23.27
CA PRO A 338 29.74 -6.02 22.98
C PRO A 338 30.34 -4.89 22.14
N ALA A 339 31.48 -4.35 22.55
CA ALA A 339 32.17 -3.34 21.76
C ALA A 339 32.31 -3.89 20.33
N PRO A 340 31.97 -3.11 19.28
CA PRO A 340 32.09 -3.56 17.92
C PRO A 340 33.53 -4.05 17.69
N ALA A 341 33.69 -5.26 17.18
CA ALA A 341 34.98 -5.80 16.73
C ALA A 341 35.41 -5.15 15.40
N VAL A 342 35.13 -3.85 15.24
CA VAL A 342 35.62 -3.05 14.13
C VAL A 342 36.78 -2.28 14.72
N GLU A 343 38.00 -2.68 14.37
CA GLU A 343 39.16 -1.81 14.56
C GLU A 343 38.81 -0.46 13.91
N PRO A 344 38.95 0.67 14.63
CA PRO A 344 38.82 1.97 13.98
C PRO A 344 39.77 2.00 12.79
N PRO A 345 39.38 2.57 11.64
CA PRO A 345 40.34 2.80 10.57
C PRO A 345 41.54 3.55 11.16
N ALA A 346 42.75 3.14 10.77
CA ALA A 346 43.97 3.72 11.31
C ALA A 346 43.88 5.25 11.27
N ASP A 347 44.21 5.91 12.39
CA ASP A 347 44.26 7.37 12.51
C ASP A 347 45.19 7.94 11.44
N GLY A 348 44.60 8.23 10.29
CA GLY A 348 45.16 8.94 9.16
C GLY A 348 44.12 9.96 8.74
N PRO A 349 44.53 11.17 8.32
CA PRO A 349 43.58 12.16 7.83
C PRO A 349 42.76 11.53 6.71
N LEU A 350 41.44 11.71 6.79
CA LEU A 350 40.56 11.45 5.66
C LEU A 350 41.10 12.24 4.45
N PRO A 351 41.16 11.65 3.25
CA PRO A 351 41.52 12.43 2.06
C PRO A 351 40.54 13.59 1.95
N GLU A 352 41.07 14.81 1.79
CA GLU A 352 40.26 16.00 1.54
C GLU A 352 39.49 15.76 0.23
N ASP A 353 38.16 15.93 0.28
CA ASP A 353 37.32 15.94 -0.91
C ASP A 353 37.76 17.12 -1.81
N GLU A 354 38.43 16.83 -2.92
CA GLU A 354 38.90 17.83 -3.90
C GLU A 354 37.81 18.33 -4.88
N ASP A 355 36.52 18.07 -4.64
CA ASP A 355 35.43 18.48 -5.55
C ASP A 355 34.39 19.41 -4.91
N ALA A 356 34.84 20.39 -4.12
CA ALA A 356 34.01 21.49 -3.62
C ALA A 356 34.41 22.83 -4.24
N ASP A 357 34.32 22.94 -5.57
CA ASP A 357 34.27 24.22 -6.29
C ASP A 357 33.13 24.18 -7.32
N ASP A 358 31.91 24.52 -6.88
CA ASP A 358 30.88 25.07 -7.76
C ASP A 358 30.41 26.44 -7.20
N PRO A 359 30.80 27.56 -7.84
CA PRO A 359 30.51 28.90 -7.36
C PRO A 359 29.19 29.42 -7.93
N SER A 360 28.07 29.15 -7.26
CA SER A 360 26.88 30.00 -7.41
C SER A 360 25.96 30.00 -6.18
N ALA A 361 26.40 30.63 -5.10
CA ALA A 361 25.51 31.09 -4.04
C ALA A 361 26.01 32.44 -3.50
N GLY A 362 25.70 33.50 -4.24
CA GLY A 362 25.86 34.89 -3.79
C GLY A 362 24.73 35.27 -2.82
N GLU A 363 25.15 35.60 -1.61
CA GLU A 363 24.64 36.57 -0.63
C GLU A 363 23.17 37.04 -0.68
N GLY A 364 22.51 36.87 0.47
CA GLY A 364 21.27 37.58 0.82
C GLY A 364 20.97 37.44 2.31
N ALA A 365 21.70 38.20 3.15
CA ALA A 365 21.44 38.33 4.58
C ALA A 365 20.15 39.16 4.85
N GLY A 366 19.37 38.75 5.85
CA GLY A 366 18.25 39.53 6.37
C GLY A 366 17.63 38.91 7.63
N ASP A 367 17.94 39.50 8.79
CA ASP A 367 17.22 39.58 10.08
C ASP A 367 16.25 38.46 10.54
N GLY A 368 16.50 37.93 11.75
CA GLY A 368 15.46 37.30 12.60
C GLY A 368 14.57 38.36 13.30
N PRO A 369 13.72 38.02 14.30
CA PRO A 369 13.54 36.74 14.99
C PRO A 369 12.06 36.33 15.21
N GLY A 370 11.80 35.12 15.75
CA GLY A 370 10.50 34.81 16.35
C GLY A 370 10.17 33.32 16.39
N GLY A 371 10.39 32.69 17.56
CA GLY A 371 10.01 31.30 17.80
C GLY A 371 8.52 31.06 17.55
N ARG A 372 8.22 30.04 16.74
CA ARG A 372 6.86 29.50 16.61
C ARG A 372 6.76 28.24 17.46
N ALA A 373 5.91 28.34 18.47
CA ALA A 373 5.47 27.24 19.32
C ALA A 373 4.84 26.11 18.48
N ALA A 374 5.01 24.87 18.96
CA ALA A 374 4.34 23.69 18.43
C ALA A 374 2.81 23.89 18.43
N PRO A 375 2.09 23.46 17.39
CA PRO A 375 0.63 23.52 17.37
C PRO A 375 0.04 22.58 18.44
N PRO A 376 -1.09 22.95 19.08
CA PRO A 376 -1.72 22.12 20.09
C PRO A 376 -2.32 20.86 19.48
N LEU A 377 -2.19 19.73 20.19
CA LEU A 377 -2.84 18.47 19.87
C LEU A 377 -4.36 18.67 19.77
N PRO A 378 -5.04 18.16 18.72
CA PRO A 378 -6.49 18.24 18.64
C PRO A 378 -7.14 17.44 19.78
N GLY A 379 -8.14 18.07 20.40
CA GLY A 379 -8.82 17.58 21.59
C GLY A 379 -9.44 16.20 21.42
N ARG A 380 -9.38 15.42 22.52
CA ARG A 380 -10.00 14.10 22.65
C ARG A 380 -11.51 14.19 22.41
N GLY A 381 -11.95 13.75 21.24
CA GLY A 381 -13.34 13.35 21.02
C GLY A 381 -13.64 12.12 21.87
N THR A 382 -14.53 12.28 22.85
CA THR A 382 -14.98 11.22 23.75
C THR A 382 -16.14 10.47 23.10
N GLY A 383 -15.80 9.51 22.24
CA GLY A 383 -16.71 8.45 21.79
C GLY A 383 -15.95 7.12 21.81
N PRO A 384 -16.58 5.98 22.13
CA PRO A 384 -15.87 4.72 22.13
C PRO A 384 -15.54 4.33 20.68
N ALA A 385 -14.32 4.63 20.24
CA ALA A 385 -13.79 4.06 19.01
C ALA A 385 -13.47 2.59 19.31
N HIS A 386 -14.39 1.69 18.95
CA HIS A 386 -14.19 0.25 19.10
C HIS A 386 -13.22 -0.25 18.02
N SER A 387 -11.92 -0.25 18.31
CA SER A 387 -10.94 -1.01 17.53
C SER A 387 -11.13 -2.50 17.80
N ARG A 388 -11.06 -3.34 16.75
CA ARG A 388 -11.09 -4.80 16.89
C ARG A 388 -9.67 -5.34 16.81
N PHE A 389 -9.29 -6.12 17.80
CA PHE A 389 -8.04 -6.85 17.81
C PHE A 389 -8.15 -8.10 16.94
N ILE A 390 -7.14 -8.31 16.09
CA ILE A 390 -6.92 -9.54 15.35
C ILE A 390 -5.74 -10.24 16.02
N THR A 391 -5.98 -11.47 16.48
CA THR A 391 -4.98 -12.36 17.08
C THR A 391 -4.47 -13.37 16.07
#